data_AF-A0A9E4LW45-F1
#
_entry.id   AF-A0A9E4LW45-F1
#
_cell.length_a   1.000
_cell.length_b   1.000
_cell.length_c   1.000
_cell.angle_alpha   90.00
_cell.angle_beta   90.00
_cell.angle_gamma   90.00
#
_symmetry.space_group_name_H-M   'P 1'
#
loop_
_entity.id
_entity.type
_entity.pdbx_description
1 polymer ?
#
loop_
_entity_poly.entity_id
_entity_poly.type
_entity_poly.pdbx_seq_one_letter_code
_entity_poly.pdbx_strand_id
1 'polypeptide(L)'
;MPDGEATRPGDVVTSMSGQTVEIINTDAEGRLVLADVLTYANTHFKPAQMVNLATLTGAILISLGKEYAGLFSNNDDVANGLMEAGQAVGEKSWRMPMGKEYDDMLKSH
;
A
#
# COMPACT_ATOMS: atom_id res chain seq x y z
N MET A 1 -4.24 -5.94 -17.97
CA MET A 1 -4.05 -5.46 -19.37
C MET A 1 -5.41 -5.23 -19.98
N PRO A 2 -5.62 -4.20 -20.82
CA PRO A 2 -6.90 -3.97 -21.48
C PRO A 2 -7.24 -5.16 -22.38
N ASP A 3 -8.38 -5.80 -22.12
CA ASP A 3 -8.87 -6.96 -22.84
C ASP A 3 -10.38 -7.14 -22.60
N GLY A 4 -11.06 -7.98 -23.39
CA GLY A 4 -12.48 -8.31 -23.19
C GLY A 4 -12.78 -8.97 -21.84
N GLU A 5 -11.82 -9.67 -21.25
CA GLU A 5 -11.94 -10.28 -19.92
C GLU A 5 -11.32 -9.43 -18.81
N ALA A 6 -10.91 -8.19 -19.10
CA ALA A 6 -10.30 -7.31 -18.11
C ALA A 6 -11.31 -6.87 -17.04
N THR A 7 -10.78 -6.66 -15.84
CA THR A 7 -11.49 -6.02 -14.73
C THR A 7 -11.99 -4.64 -15.15
N ARG A 8 -13.22 -4.30 -14.75
CA ARG A 8 -13.88 -3.04 -15.11
C ARG A 8 -14.03 -2.13 -13.90
N PRO A 9 -14.04 -0.80 -14.11
CA PRO A 9 -14.52 0.12 -13.09
C PRO A 9 -15.95 -0.26 -12.63
N GLY A 10 -16.18 -0.26 -11.33
CA GLY A 10 -17.42 -0.68 -10.67
C GLY A 10 -17.50 -2.19 -10.36
N ASP A 11 -16.57 -3.02 -10.84
CA ASP A 11 -16.50 -4.41 -10.39
C ASP A 11 -16.19 -4.45 -8.89
N VAL A 12 -16.85 -5.35 -8.16
CA VAL A 12 -16.60 -5.61 -6.74
C VAL A 12 -15.92 -6.97 -6.61
N VAL A 13 -14.71 -6.97 -6.06
CA VAL A 13 -13.91 -8.19 -5.87
C VAL A 13 -13.85 -8.56 -4.40
N THR A 14 -13.79 -9.86 -4.10
CA THR A 14 -13.58 -10.37 -2.73
C THR A 14 -12.11 -10.72 -2.56
N SER A 15 -11.45 -10.07 -1.62
CA SER A 15 -10.05 -10.35 -1.25
C SER A 15 -9.93 -11.68 -0.49
N MET A 16 -8.71 -12.20 -0.38
CA MET A 16 -8.37 -13.35 0.45
C MET A 16 -8.75 -13.15 1.92
N SER A 17 -8.81 -11.89 2.40
CA SER A 17 -9.23 -11.58 3.76
C SER A 17 -10.75 -11.73 3.99
N GLY A 18 -11.53 -11.95 2.93
CA GLY A 18 -12.99 -11.97 2.94
C GLY A 18 -13.65 -10.59 2.81
N GLN A 19 -12.86 -9.51 2.84
CA GLN A 19 -13.34 -8.15 2.59
C GLN A 19 -13.58 -7.91 1.10
N THR A 20 -14.60 -7.11 0.78
CA THR A 20 -14.94 -6.70 -0.58
C THR A 20 -14.32 -5.35 -0.93
N VAL A 21 -13.89 -5.19 -2.18
CA VAL A 21 -13.30 -3.95 -2.70
C VAL A 21 -13.99 -3.56 -4.01
N GLU A 22 -14.56 -2.35 -4.04
CA GLU A 22 -15.06 -1.74 -5.28
C GLU A 22 -13.89 -1.14 -6.08
N ILE A 23 -13.81 -1.47 -7.36
CA ILE A 23 -12.75 -1.00 -8.24
C ILE A 23 -13.21 0.28 -8.91
N ILE A 24 -12.88 1.44 -8.34
CA ILE A 24 -13.21 2.74 -8.96
C ILE A 24 -12.20 3.18 -10.03
N ASN A 25 -10.98 2.63 -9.99
CA ASN A 25 -9.92 2.88 -10.95
C ASN A 25 -9.07 1.62 -11.14
N THR A 26 -9.02 1.11 -12.36
CA THR A 26 -8.27 -0.11 -12.71
C THR A 26 -6.77 0.09 -12.80
N ASP A 27 -6.27 1.33 -12.86
CA ASP A 27 -4.84 1.69 -12.80
C ASP A 27 -4.29 1.75 -11.37
N ALA A 28 -5.16 1.46 -10.38
CA ALA A 28 -4.79 1.31 -8.98
C ALA A 28 -4.69 -0.18 -8.57
N GLU A 29 -4.51 -1.09 -9.53
CA GLU A 29 -4.56 -2.55 -9.36
C GLU A 29 -3.46 -3.09 -8.44
N GLY A 30 -2.31 -2.42 -8.37
CA GLY A 30 -1.19 -2.88 -7.54
C GLY A 30 -1.58 -3.07 -6.07
N ARG A 31 -2.50 -2.24 -5.54
CA ARG A 31 -2.98 -2.38 -4.14
C ARG A 31 -3.90 -3.58 -3.95
N LEU A 32 -4.63 -4.02 -4.98
CA LEU A 32 -5.47 -5.21 -4.92
C LEU A 32 -4.61 -6.47 -4.81
N VAL A 33 -3.56 -6.56 -5.63
CA VAL A 33 -2.57 -7.65 -5.55
C VAL A 33 -1.91 -7.68 -4.17
N LEU A 34 -1.46 -6.52 -3.67
CA LEU A 34 -0.82 -6.43 -2.36
C LEU A 34 -1.75 -6.81 -1.21
N ALA A 35 -3.04 -6.50 -1.27
CA ALA A 35 -3.98 -6.87 -0.22
C ALA A 35 -4.00 -8.40 0.02
N ASP A 36 -4.02 -9.18 -1.06
CA ASP A 36 -4.01 -10.64 -0.98
C ASP A 36 -2.63 -11.18 -0.62
N VAL A 37 -1.55 -10.63 -1.17
CA VAL A 37 -0.18 -11.03 -0.83
C VAL A 37 0.12 -10.82 0.66
N LEU A 38 -0.28 -9.67 1.22
CA LEU A 38 -0.09 -9.36 2.63
C LEU A 38 -0.97 -10.24 3.52
N THR A 39 -2.21 -10.51 3.11
CA THR A 39 -3.10 -11.45 3.82
C THR A 39 -2.50 -12.86 3.83
N TYR A 40 -2.01 -13.32 2.68
CA TYR A 40 -1.35 -14.61 2.53
C TYR A 40 -0.13 -14.71 3.44
N ALA A 41 0.78 -13.74 3.35
CA ALA A 41 2.02 -13.73 4.12
C ALA A 41 1.77 -13.72 5.64
N ASN A 42 0.81 -12.90 6.09
CA ASN A 42 0.43 -12.81 7.49
C ASN A 42 -0.14 -14.13 8.01
N THR A 43 -1.03 -14.76 7.25
CA THR A 43 -1.72 -16.00 7.66
C THR A 43 -0.82 -17.23 7.60
N HIS A 44 0.05 -17.34 6.59
CA HIS A 44 0.88 -18.51 6.38
C HIS A 44 2.17 -18.49 7.21
N PHE A 45 2.82 -17.32 7.33
CA PHE A 45 4.14 -17.22 7.97
C PHE A 45 4.11 -16.63 9.37
N LYS A 46 3.01 -15.94 9.75
CA LYS A 46 2.87 -15.27 11.06
C LYS A 46 4.09 -14.42 11.43
N PRO A 47 4.53 -13.52 10.52
CA PRO A 47 5.75 -12.76 10.72
C PRO A 47 5.62 -11.80 11.92
N ALA A 48 6.74 -11.54 12.59
CA ALA A 48 6.78 -10.53 13.65
C ALA A 48 6.56 -9.11 13.10
N GLN A 49 7.04 -8.84 11.88
CA GLN A 49 6.92 -7.57 11.18
C GLN A 49 6.80 -7.84 9.66
N MET A 50 6.02 -7.02 8.95
CA MET A 50 5.92 -7.07 7.49
C MET A 50 6.30 -5.71 6.91
N VAL A 51 7.12 -5.74 5.86
CA VAL A 51 7.50 -4.55 5.09
C VAL A 51 7.26 -4.86 3.62
N ASN A 52 6.50 -4.01 2.92
CA ASN A 52 6.35 -4.08 1.47
C ASN A 52 6.96 -2.86 0.80
N LEU A 53 7.52 -3.06 -0.40
CA LEU A 53 8.01 -1.99 -1.26
C LEU A 53 7.21 -2.01 -2.56
N ALA A 54 6.69 -0.85 -2.97
CA ALA A 54 5.88 -0.76 -4.17
C ALA A 54 5.99 0.62 -4.83
N THR A 55 6.13 0.64 -6.15
CA THR A 55 5.98 1.84 -6.98
C THR A 55 4.49 2.16 -7.15
N LEU A 56 3.83 2.48 -6.04
CA LEU A 56 2.37 2.36 -5.93
C LEU A 56 1.58 3.57 -6.43
N THR A 57 2.13 4.77 -6.32
CA THR A 57 1.38 5.99 -6.66
C THR A 57 2.27 7.05 -7.28
N GLY A 58 1.72 7.80 -8.23
CA GLY A 58 2.29 9.07 -8.67
C GLY A 58 2.17 10.18 -7.60
N ALA A 59 1.23 10.06 -6.65
CA ALA A 59 1.02 11.06 -5.61
C ALA A 59 2.26 11.23 -4.70
N ILE A 60 2.96 10.14 -4.36
CA ILE A 60 4.20 10.22 -3.58
C ILE A 60 5.31 10.97 -4.34
N LEU A 61 5.40 10.80 -5.67
CA LEU A 61 6.32 11.60 -6.49
C LEU A 61 5.98 13.10 -6.44
N ILE A 62 4.70 13.45 -6.43
CA ILE A 62 4.27 14.85 -6.30
C ILE A 62 4.60 15.39 -4.90
N SER A 63 4.43 14.59 -3.85
CA SER A 63 4.68 15.01 -2.47
C SER A 63 6.15 15.14 -2.09
N LEU A 64 7.00 14.20 -2.55
CA LEU A 64 8.37 14.03 -2.06
C LEU A 64 9.44 14.11 -3.16
N GLY A 65 9.04 14.28 -4.42
CA GLY A 65 9.95 14.26 -5.56
C GLY A 65 10.54 12.87 -5.81
N LYS A 66 11.75 12.82 -6.35
CA LYS A 66 12.48 11.57 -6.65
C LYS A 66 13.53 11.19 -5.61
N GLU A 67 13.68 12.04 -4.58
CA GLU A 67 14.78 11.94 -3.61
C GLU A 67 14.39 11.16 -2.34
N TYR A 68 13.09 11.13 -1.99
CA TYR A 68 12.58 10.45 -0.81
C TYR A 68 11.48 9.46 -1.21
N ALA A 69 11.56 8.24 -0.66
CA ALA A 69 10.43 7.33 -0.66
C ALA A 69 9.40 7.73 0.41
N GLY A 70 8.10 7.52 0.13
CA GLY A 70 7.05 7.66 1.14
C GLY A 70 7.03 6.44 2.06
N LEU A 71 7.11 6.64 3.37
CA LEU A 71 7.02 5.60 4.39
C LEU A 71 5.70 5.70 5.13
N PHE A 72 4.96 4.60 5.18
CA PHE A 72 3.73 4.46 5.95
C PHE A 72 3.91 3.31 6.95
N SER A 73 3.52 3.52 8.20
CA SER A 73 3.65 2.51 9.25
C SER A 73 2.62 2.73 10.35
N ASN A 74 2.05 1.63 10.83
CA ASN A 74 1.21 1.56 12.02
C ASN A 74 2.01 1.41 13.33
N ASN A 75 3.35 1.38 13.24
CA ASN A 75 4.26 1.23 14.38
C ASN A 75 5.43 2.23 14.28
N ASP A 76 5.64 3.00 15.36
CA ASP A 76 6.66 4.05 15.41
C ASP A 76 8.08 3.50 15.41
N ASP A 77 8.35 2.43 16.15
CA ASP A 77 9.67 1.82 16.26
C ASP A 77 10.12 1.26 14.91
N VAL A 78 9.21 0.59 14.18
CA VAL A 78 9.47 0.09 12.83
C VAL A 78 9.75 1.24 11.87
N ALA A 79 8.98 2.33 11.95
CA ALA A 79 9.16 3.47 11.06
C ALA A 79 10.52 4.15 11.29
N ASN A 80 10.86 4.40 12.55
CA ASN A 80 12.12 5.02 12.94
C ASN A 80 13.32 4.14 12.54
N GLY A 81 13.24 2.84 12.81
CA GLY A 81 14.29 1.89 12.43
C GLY A 81 14.52 1.83 10.92
N LEU A 82 13.46 1.87 10.11
CA LEU A 82 13.59 1.93 8.65
C LEU A 82 14.19 3.25 8.16
N MET A 83 13.80 4.37 8.75
CA MET A 83 14.36 5.68 8.40
C MET A 83 15.85 5.78 8.77
N GLU A 84 16.24 5.33 9.95
CA GLU A 84 17.65 5.30 10.38
C GLU A 84 18.49 4.36 9.50
N ALA A 85 17.99 3.16 9.21
CA ALA A 85 18.66 2.22 8.31
C ALA A 85 18.85 2.81 6.91
N GLY A 86 17.82 3.45 6.37
CA GLY A 86 17.90 4.14 5.08
C GLY A 86 18.93 5.26 5.07
N GLN A 87 18.96 6.11 6.10
CA GLN A 87 19.97 7.16 6.24
C GLN A 87 21.40 6.61 6.27
N ALA A 88 21.63 5.48 6.94
CA ALA A 88 22.95 4.85 7.02
C ALA A 88 23.49 4.38 5.65
N VAL A 89 22.61 4.06 4.70
CA VAL A 89 22.97 3.60 3.34
C VAL A 89 22.70 4.64 2.25
N GLY A 90 22.23 5.83 2.62
CA GLY A 90 21.91 6.91 1.68
C GLY A 90 20.56 6.77 0.97
N GLU A 91 19.70 5.83 1.39
CA GLU A 91 18.34 5.64 0.88
C GLU A 91 17.34 6.38 1.74
N LYS A 92 16.87 7.54 1.28
CA LYS A 92 16.04 8.42 2.08
C LYS A 92 14.58 8.02 2.00
N SER A 93 13.92 7.99 3.16
CA SER A 93 12.46 7.87 3.27
C SER A 93 11.91 8.93 4.20
N TRP A 94 10.65 9.32 3.98
CA TRP A 94 9.94 10.27 4.82
C TRP A 94 8.62 9.68 5.30
N ARG A 95 8.39 9.72 6.61
CA ARG A 95 7.17 9.19 7.20
C ARG A 95 5.96 10.08 6.89
N MET A 96 4.94 9.47 6.30
CA MET A 96 3.67 10.09 5.97
C MET A 96 2.63 9.74 7.04
N PRO A 97 1.65 10.64 7.31
CA PRO A 97 0.61 10.38 8.30
C PRO A 97 -0.33 9.26 7.85
N MET A 98 -0.83 8.50 8.82
CA MET A 98 -1.96 7.57 8.68
C MET A 98 -3.00 7.95 9.72
N GLY A 99 -4.28 7.91 9.36
CA GLY A 99 -5.33 8.40 10.24
C GLY A 99 -6.72 8.06 9.73
N LYS A 100 -7.70 8.20 10.63
CA LYS A 100 -9.10 7.88 10.38
C LYS A 100 -9.68 8.72 9.24
N GLU A 101 -9.25 9.96 9.13
CA GLU A 101 -9.71 10.91 8.12
C GLU A 101 -9.39 10.44 6.70
N TYR A 102 -8.24 9.77 6.52
CA TYR A 102 -7.85 9.18 5.24
C TYR A 102 -8.55 7.86 4.98
N ASP A 103 -8.77 7.04 6.02
CA ASP A 103 -9.52 5.78 5.94
C ASP A 103 -10.98 6.00 5.54
N ASP A 104 -11.61 7.05 6.09
CA ASP A 104 -12.98 7.44 5.74
C ASP A 104 -13.15 7.80 4.25
N MET A 105 -12.06 8.21 3.56
CA MET A 105 -12.08 8.49 2.12
C MET A 105 -12.14 7.21 1.26
N LEU A 106 -11.91 6.03 1.84
CA LEU A 106 -11.96 4.74 1.15
C LEU A 106 -13.36 4.09 1.18
N LYS A 107 -14.34 4.73 1.82
CA LYS A 107 -15.70 4.21 1.91
C LYS A 107 -16.35 4.09 0.53
N SER A 108 -16.91 2.91 0.26
CA SER A 108 -17.75 2.60 -0.90
C SER A 108 -19.22 2.56 -0.48
N HIS A 109 -20.13 2.73 -1.44
CA HIS A 109 -21.57 2.90 -1.23
C HIS A 109 -22.33 1.61 -0.94
#